data_AF-A0A2M7KLN7-F1
#
_entry.id   AF-A0A2M7KLN7-F1
#
_cell.length_a   1.000
_cell.length_b   1.000
_cell.length_c   1.000
_cell.angle_alpha   90.00
_cell.angle_beta   90.00
_cell.angle_gamma   90.00
#
_symmetry.space_group_name_H-M   'P 1'
#
loop_
_entity.id
_entity.type
_entity.pdbx_description
1 polymer ?
#
loop_
_entity_poly.entity_id
_entity_poly.type
_entity_poly.pdbx_seq_one_letter_code
_entity_poly.pdbx_strand_id
1 'polypeptide(L)'
;LWNSPNLKVWAAYTDTDQGNWVAPIASVRNPYVRTAAEAIWDRGGYGATLIPGCPLVQNIYDVGVAWNLFGKYPLDIRYYGGEDATGTGAGEAYSVAYTHPVAEGVDLELKYGKVSNDGADDSMIRLTTMVGF
;
A
#
# COMPACT_ATOMS: atom_id res chain seq x y z
N LEU A 1 8.91 -18.67 -4.11
CA LEU A 1 8.71 -17.49 -5.00
C LEU A 1 8.53 -17.98 -6.42
N TRP A 2 7.30 -17.96 -6.94
CA TRP A 2 7.02 -18.24 -8.35
C TRP A 2 7.21 -16.93 -9.10
N ASN A 3 8.41 -16.71 -9.65
CA ASN A 3 8.72 -15.54 -10.46
C ASN A 3 8.74 -15.98 -11.92
N SER A 4 7.66 -15.70 -12.65
CA SER A 4 7.78 -15.62 -14.12
C SER A 4 8.23 -14.19 -14.45
N PRO A 5 8.93 -13.94 -15.57
CA PRO A 5 9.41 -12.60 -15.92
C PRO A 5 8.28 -11.56 -16.04
N ASN A 6 7.03 -12.01 -16.12
CA ASN A 6 5.86 -11.16 -16.25
C ASN A 6 5.00 -11.11 -14.99
N LEU A 7 5.23 -11.98 -14.00
CA LEU A 7 4.39 -12.07 -12.81
C LEU A 7 5.25 -12.15 -11.56
N LYS A 8 5.12 -11.13 -10.72
CA LYS A 8 5.66 -11.11 -9.37
C LYS A 8 4.52 -11.24 -8.38
N VAL A 9 4.63 -12.19 -7.46
CA VAL A 9 3.73 -12.33 -6.32
C VAL A 9 4.55 -12.14 -5.05
N TRP A 10 4.04 -11.36 -4.11
CA TRP A 10 4.63 -11.21 -2.78
C TRP A 10 3.56 -11.34 -1.70
N ALA A 11 4.03 -11.79 -0.55
CA ALA A 11 3.29 -11.80 0.69
C ALA A 11 4.28 -11.47 1.81
N ALA A 12 3.87 -10.62 2.73
CA ALA A 12 4.56 -10.32 3.96
C ALA A 12 3.58 -10.49 5.12
N TYR A 13 4.09 -10.98 6.23
CA TYR A 13 3.38 -11.07 7.48
C TYR A 13 4.26 -10.48 8.59
N THR A 14 3.70 -9.65 9.45
CA THR A 14 4.39 -9.06 10.60
C THR A 14 3.53 -9.24 11.84
N ASP A 15 4.07 -9.95 12.81
CA ASP A 15 3.48 -10.13 14.13
C ASP A 15 4.42 -9.49 15.16
N THR A 16 3.89 -8.60 15.98
CA THR A 16 4.62 -7.90 17.03
C THR A 16 4.17 -8.31 18.44
N ASP A 17 3.28 -9.29 18.57
CA ASP A 17 2.71 -9.75 19.85
C ASP A 17 3.77 -10.39 20.77
N GLN A 18 4.92 -10.80 20.22
CA GLN A 18 5.96 -11.53 20.95
C GLN A 18 7.23 -10.72 21.28
N GLY A 19 7.28 -9.40 21.10
CA GLY A 19 8.49 -8.64 21.47
C GLY A 19 8.38 -7.13 21.37
N ASN A 20 9.31 -6.43 22.03
CA ASN A 20 9.47 -4.96 22.13
C ASN A 20 9.65 -4.24 20.77
N TRP A 21 8.75 -4.44 19.83
CA TRP A 21 8.69 -3.69 18.58
C TRP A 21 8.10 -2.34 18.88
N VAL A 22 8.95 -1.31 18.84
CA VAL A 22 8.52 0.08 18.97
C VAL A 22 7.76 0.44 17.69
N ALA A 23 6.45 0.68 17.83
CA ALA A 23 5.64 1.18 16.73
C ALA A 23 6.29 2.43 16.11
N PRO A 24 6.36 2.54 14.77
CA PRO A 24 6.99 3.68 14.12
C PRO A 24 6.16 4.94 14.42
N ILE A 25 6.69 5.82 15.26
CA ILE A 25 6.08 7.11 15.63
C ILE A 25 5.88 8.05 14.43
N ALA A 26 6.58 7.80 13.32
CA ALA A 26 6.37 8.41 12.01
C ALA A 26 7.05 7.57 10.92
N SER A 27 6.44 7.49 9.73
CA SER A 27 7.12 7.04 8.51
C SER A 27 7.45 8.25 7.64
N VAL A 28 8.73 8.56 7.49
CA VAL A 28 9.19 9.72 6.71
C VAL A 28 9.46 9.28 5.27
N ARG A 29 8.63 9.74 4.32
CA ARG A 29 8.96 9.75 2.88
C ARG A 29 8.50 11.08 2.24
N ASN A 30 9.47 11.70 1.56
CA ASN A 30 9.54 12.89 0.67
C ASN A 30 8.25 13.36 -0.08
N PRO A 31 8.11 14.64 -0.53
CA PRO A 31 7.71 15.84 0.21
C PRO A 31 6.61 16.66 -0.52
N TYR A 32 5.88 16.07 -1.47
CA TYR A 32 4.79 16.78 -2.17
C TYR A 32 3.50 16.46 -1.42
N VAL A 33 2.91 17.49 -0.80
CA VAL A 33 1.67 17.47 0.00
C VAL A 33 0.76 16.30 -0.36
N ARG A 34 0.85 15.22 0.43
CA ARG A 34 -0.10 14.11 0.40
C ARG A 34 -0.86 14.12 1.71
N THR A 35 -2.16 13.90 1.62
CA THR A 35 -2.99 13.65 2.80
C THR A 35 -2.58 12.32 3.45
N ALA A 36 -2.83 12.17 4.75
CA ALA A 36 -2.62 10.88 5.42
C ALA A 36 -3.38 9.74 4.72
N ALA A 37 -4.53 10.05 4.12
CA ALA A 37 -5.34 9.14 3.31
C ALA A 37 -4.65 8.66 2.03
N GLU A 38 -3.82 9.51 1.39
CA GLU A 38 -3.08 9.13 0.18
C GLU A 38 -1.86 8.26 0.48
N ALA A 39 -1.31 8.35 1.69
CA ALA A 39 -0.14 7.59 2.11
C ALA A 39 -0.42 6.09 2.30
N ILE A 40 -1.69 5.73 2.52
CA ILE A 40 -2.20 4.36 2.63
C ILE A 40 -1.83 3.53 1.37
N TRP A 41 -1.81 4.16 0.20
CA TRP A 41 -1.75 3.43 -1.07
C TRP A 41 -0.35 3.18 -1.61
N ASP A 42 0.66 3.74 -0.93
CA ASP A 42 2.06 3.72 -1.37
C ASP A 42 3.02 3.18 -0.28
N ARG A 43 2.52 2.84 0.91
CA ARG A 43 3.29 2.32 2.05
C ARG A 43 3.12 0.82 2.23
N GLY A 44 4.13 0.14 2.79
CA GLY A 44 4.00 -1.18 3.41
C GLY A 44 2.86 -1.22 4.43
N GLY A 45 2.21 -2.38 4.67
CA GLY A 45 1.09 -2.46 5.62
C GLY A 45 1.46 -2.02 7.05
N TYR A 46 2.70 -2.22 7.48
CA TYR A 46 3.19 -1.80 8.79
C TYR A 46 3.24 -0.26 8.95
N GLY A 47 2.57 0.25 9.98
CA GLY A 47 2.45 1.68 10.28
C GLY A 47 1.47 2.44 9.37
N ALA A 48 0.71 1.74 8.51
CA ALA A 48 -0.38 2.35 7.77
C ALA A 48 -1.55 2.69 8.72
N THR A 49 -2.14 3.86 8.56
CA THR A 49 -3.24 4.33 9.41
C THR A 49 -4.54 4.29 8.61
N LEU A 50 -5.23 3.15 8.68
CA LEU A 50 -6.48 2.90 7.94
C LEU A 50 -7.70 3.54 8.62
N ILE A 51 -7.59 3.78 9.93
CA ILE A 51 -8.52 4.56 10.75
C ILE A 51 -7.69 5.68 11.41
N PRO A 52 -8.15 6.93 11.43
CA PRO A 52 -7.42 8.02 12.07
C PRO A 52 -7.03 7.68 13.52
N GLY A 53 -5.72 7.69 13.80
CA GLY A 53 -5.19 7.40 15.14
C GLY A 53 -4.92 5.92 15.45
N CYS A 54 -5.29 5.00 14.56
CA CYS A 54 -5.03 3.56 14.72
C CYS A 54 -4.05 3.07 13.64
N PRO A 55 -2.73 3.20 13.87
CA PRO A 55 -1.74 2.61 12.97
C PRO A 55 -1.74 1.08 13.10
N LEU A 56 -1.63 0.40 11.97
CA LEU A 56 -1.38 -1.04 11.91
C LEU A 56 -0.02 -1.37 12.53
N VAL A 57 0.00 -2.19 13.57
CA VAL A 57 1.23 -2.59 14.29
C VAL A 57 1.30 -4.09 14.60
N GLN A 58 0.18 -4.79 14.66
CA GLN A 58 0.07 -6.21 15.05
C GLN A 58 -0.61 -7.03 13.95
N ASN A 59 -0.24 -8.30 13.82
CA ASN A 59 -0.88 -9.28 12.94
C ASN A 59 -1.12 -8.77 11.50
N ILE A 60 -0.12 -8.07 10.95
CA ILE A 60 -0.22 -7.41 9.66
C ILE A 60 0.05 -8.40 8.55
N TYR A 61 -0.86 -8.47 7.59
CA TYR A 61 -0.66 -9.15 6.33
C TYR A 61 -0.58 -8.12 5.20
N ASP A 62 0.28 -8.37 4.22
CA ASP A 62 0.47 -7.51 3.06
C ASP A 62 0.81 -8.37 1.85
N VAL A 63 -0.16 -8.50 0.94
CA VAL A 63 -0.07 -9.37 -0.23
C VAL A 63 -0.25 -8.55 -1.49
N GLY A 64 0.42 -8.96 -2.55
CA GLY A 64 0.19 -8.34 -3.83
C GLY A 64 0.76 -9.10 -5.01
N VAL A 65 0.33 -8.64 -6.17
CA VAL A 65 0.61 -9.20 -7.47
C VAL A 65 0.94 -8.04 -8.41
N ALA A 66 2.09 -8.12 -9.06
CA ALA A 66 2.47 -7.21 -10.13
C ALA A 66 2.55 -8.04 -11.42
N TRP A 67 1.69 -7.70 -12.37
CA TRP A 67 1.57 -8.39 -13.64
C TRP A 67 1.88 -7.46 -14.80
N ASN A 68 2.94 -7.78 -15.54
CA ASN A 68 3.29 -7.10 -16.78
C ASN A 68 2.39 -7.60 -17.93
N LEU A 69 1.20 -7.01 -18.06
CA LEU A 69 0.21 -7.38 -19.08
C LEU A 69 0.58 -6.94 -20.51
N PHE A 70 1.47 -5.95 -20.65
CA PHE A 70 1.86 -5.37 -21.94
C PHE A 70 3.38 -5.12 -22.06
N GLY A 71 4.20 -6.07 -21.58
CA GLY A 71 5.65 -6.00 -21.67
C GLY A 71 6.33 -5.54 -20.36
N LYS A 72 6.60 -4.24 -20.18
CA LYS A 72 7.32 -3.72 -19.00
C LYS A 72 6.43 -3.07 -17.95
N TYR A 73 5.14 -2.95 -18.22
CA TYR A 73 4.24 -2.08 -17.45
C TYR A 73 3.38 -2.90 -16.49
N PRO A 74 3.62 -2.79 -15.18
CA PRO A 74 2.94 -3.61 -14.21
C PRO A 74 1.52 -3.07 -13.95
N LEU A 75 0.54 -3.96 -14.06
CA LEU A 75 -0.69 -3.87 -13.28
C LEU A 75 -0.35 -4.36 -11.86
N ASP A 76 -0.41 -3.46 -10.89
CA ASP A 76 -0.17 -3.74 -9.48
C ASP A 76 -1.51 -3.91 -8.76
N ILE A 77 -1.66 -5.04 -8.08
CA ILE A 77 -2.80 -5.33 -7.21
C ILE A 77 -2.23 -5.61 -5.84
N ARG A 78 -2.80 -4.97 -4.82
CA ARG A 78 -2.30 -5.10 -3.45
C ARG A 78 -3.44 -5.10 -2.46
N TYR A 79 -3.28 -5.86 -1.39
CA TYR A 79 -4.22 -5.96 -0.29
C TYR A 79 -3.43 -6.11 1.02
N TYR A 80 -3.80 -5.34 2.03
CA TYR A 80 -3.17 -5.42 3.34
C TYR A 80 -4.13 -5.01 4.45
N GLY A 81 -3.84 -5.45 5.67
CA GLY A 81 -4.63 -5.16 6.86
C GLY A 81 -3.94 -5.70 8.10
N GLY A 82 -4.59 -5.56 9.25
CA GLY A 82 -4.07 -6.02 10.53
C GLY A 82 -4.72 -5.32 11.71
N GLU A 83 -4.00 -5.34 12.83
CA GLU A 83 -4.48 -4.85 14.12
C GLU A 83 -3.67 -3.62 14.57
N ASP A 84 -4.33 -2.78 15.37
CA ASP A 84 -3.70 -1.68 16.08
C ASP A 84 -2.97 -2.15 17.35
N ALA A 85 -2.43 -1.21 18.13
CA ALA A 85 -1.65 -1.53 19.33
C ALA A 85 -2.46 -2.15 20.48
N THR A 86 -3.79 -2.19 20.36
CA THR A 86 -4.70 -2.77 21.34
C THR A 86 -5.17 -4.17 20.94
N GLY A 87 -4.70 -4.69 19.80
CA GLY A 87 -5.20 -5.93 19.20
C GLY A 87 -6.56 -5.76 18.53
N THR A 88 -7.01 -4.53 18.27
CA THR A 88 -8.26 -4.26 17.57
C THR A 88 -8.00 -4.20 16.06
N GLY A 89 -8.82 -4.88 15.25
CA GLY A 89 -8.70 -4.83 13.80
C GLY A 89 -8.86 -3.39 13.28
N ALA A 90 -7.84 -2.86 12.60
CA ALA A 90 -7.87 -1.47 12.09
C ALA A 90 -8.46 -1.36 10.67
N GLY A 91 -9.01 -2.46 10.15
CA GLY A 91 -9.55 -2.56 8.80
C GLY A 91 -8.54 -3.08 7.78
N GLU A 92 -8.93 -2.95 6.52
CA GLU A 92 -8.24 -3.56 5.38
C GLU A 92 -8.24 -2.56 4.22
N ALA A 93 -7.18 -2.59 3.42
CA ALA A 93 -7.03 -1.74 2.26
C ALA A 93 -6.68 -2.59 1.03
N TYR A 94 -7.31 -2.29 -0.10
CA TYR A 94 -6.87 -2.82 -1.39
C TYR A 94 -6.64 -1.71 -2.40
N SER A 95 -5.69 -1.93 -3.31
CA SER A 95 -5.45 -1.03 -4.43
C SER A 95 -5.18 -1.77 -5.71
N VAL A 96 -5.56 -1.13 -6.82
CA VAL A 96 -5.20 -1.52 -8.18
C VAL A 96 -4.56 -0.32 -8.85
N ALA A 97 -3.37 -0.50 -9.43
CA ALA A 97 -2.66 0.56 -10.12
C ALA A 97 -2.11 0.08 -11.46
N TYR A 98 -2.12 0.99 -12.44
CA TYR A 98 -1.49 0.78 -13.74
C TYR A 98 -0.58 1.95 -14.06
N THR A 99 0.68 1.65 -14.37
CA THR A 99 1.69 2.65 -14.71
C THR A 99 2.04 2.54 -16.19
N HIS A 100 2.04 3.66 -16.89
CA HIS A 100 2.35 3.74 -18.32
C HIS A 100 3.34 4.89 -18.60
N PRO A 101 4.46 4.65 -19.29
CA PRO A 101 5.34 5.73 -19.71
C PRO A 101 4.67 6.57 -20.78
N VAL A 102 4.74 7.88 -20.62
CA VAL A 102 4.21 8.84 -21.59
C VAL A 102 5.32 9.56 -22.34
N ALA A 103 6.52 9.63 -21.75
CA ALA A 103 7.73 10.13 -22.38
C ALA A 103 8.97 9.53 -21.70
N GLU A 104 10.16 9.75 -22.26
CA GLU A 104 11.41 9.37 -21.60
C GLU A 104 11.53 10.07 -20.24
N GLY A 105 11.73 9.28 -19.18
CA GLY A 105 11.78 9.78 -17.80
C GLY A 105 10.43 10.21 -17.22
N VAL A 106 9.30 9.98 -17.91
CA VAL A 106 7.96 10.37 -17.43
C VAL A 106 6.98 9.21 -17.52
N ASP A 107 6.48 8.81 -16.35
CA ASP A 107 5.44 7.80 -16.21
C ASP A 107 4.12 8.41 -15.70
N LEU A 108 3.01 7.84 -16.14
CA LEU A 108 1.66 8.14 -15.67
C LEU A 108 1.11 6.93 -14.93
N GLU A 109 0.74 7.09 -13.66
CA GLU A 109 0.08 6.08 -12.85
C GLU A 109 -1.39 6.44 -12.67
N LEU A 110 -2.29 5.52 -13.03
CA LEU A 110 -3.69 5.53 -12.60
C LEU A 110 -3.83 4.52 -11.45
N LYS A 111 -4.28 4.98 -10.29
CA LYS A 111 -4.48 4.15 -9.11
C LYS A 111 -5.89 4.30 -8.56
N TYR A 112 -6.52 3.17 -8.25
CA TYR A 112 -7.73 3.06 -7.46
C TYR A 112 -7.41 2.37 -6.13
N GLY A 113 -8.01 2.84 -5.04
CA GLY A 113 -7.88 2.24 -3.72
C GLY A 113 -9.18 2.29 -2.95
N LYS A 114 -9.43 1.31 -2.07
CA LYS A 114 -10.52 1.32 -1.10
C LYS A 114 -10.08 0.75 0.24
N VAL A 115 -10.44 1.45 1.30
CA VAL A 115 -10.29 1.03 2.69
C VAL A 115 -11.66 0.60 3.18
N SER A 116 -11.70 -0.54 3.88
CA SER A 116 -12.86 -1.00 4.65
C SER A 116 -12.45 -1.05 6.10
N ASN A 117 -13.14 -0.31 6.96
CA ASN A 117 -12.99 -0.39 8.41
C ASN A 117 -14.36 -0.53 9.08
N ASP A 118 -14.38 -0.75 10.40
CA ASP A 118 -15.58 -1.03 11.24
C ASP A 118 -16.53 0.19 11.37
N GLY A 119 -16.91 0.81 10.25
CA GLY A 119 -17.86 1.93 10.23
C GLY A 119 -17.78 2.83 9.00
N ALA A 120 -16.74 2.74 8.17
CA ALA A 120 -16.60 3.58 6.98
C ALA A 120 -15.85 2.87 5.84
N ASP A 121 -16.40 3.04 4.63
CA ASP A 121 -15.73 2.68 3.38
C ASP A 121 -15.20 3.98 2.75
N ASP A 122 -13.89 4.11 2.65
CA ASP A 122 -13.26 5.22 1.92
C ASP A 122 -12.67 4.69 0.62
N SER A 123 -12.78 5.47 -0.45
CA SER A 123 -12.20 5.11 -1.74
C SER A 123 -11.53 6.30 -2.41
N MET A 124 -10.55 6.02 -3.25
CA MET A 124 -9.87 7.04 -4.04
C MET A 124 -9.57 6.59 -5.45
N ILE A 125 -9.56 7.55 -6.36
CA ILE A 125 -8.98 7.45 -7.69
C ILE A 125 -7.93 8.55 -7.79
N ARG A 126 -6.71 8.20 -8.22
CA ARG A 126 -5.60 9.14 -8.40
C ARG A 126 -4.95 8.94 -9.75
N LEU A 127 -4.64 10.06 -10.39
CA LEU A 127 -3.75 10.13 -11.53
C LEU A 127 -2.45 10.82 -11.09
N THR A 128 -1.32 10.14 -11.23
CA THR A 128 -0.01 10.64 -10.81
C THR A 128 0.94 10.68 -11.99
N THR A 129 1.67 11.77 -12.16
CA THR A 129 2.86 11.80 -13.02
C THR A 129 4.10 11.57 -12.19
N MET A 130 4.90 10.57 -12.55
CA MET A 130 6.19 10.28 -11.93
C MET A 130 7.29 10.69 -12.91
N VAL A 131 8.18 11.57 -12.46
CA VAL A 131 9.30 12.05 -13.27
C VAL A 131 10.59 11.50 -12.65
N GLY A 132 11.32 10.69 -13.41
CA GLY A 132 12.65 10.19 -13.05
C GLY A 132 13.72 10.92 -13.86
N PHE A 133 14.78 11.36 -13.19
CA PHE A 133 15.98 11.96 -13.81
C PHE A 133 17.07 10.89 -13.98
#